data_AF-A0AAN2BL92-F1
#
_entry.id   AF-A0AAN2BL92-F1
#
_cell.length_a   1.000
_cell.length_b   1.000
_cell.length_c   1.000
_cell.angle_alpha   90.00
_cell.angle_beta   90.00
_cell.angle_gamma   90.00
#
_symmetry.space_group_name_H-M   'P 1'
#
loop_
_entity.id
_entity.type
_entity.pdbx_description
1 polymer ?
#
loop_
_entity_poly.entity_id
_entity_poly.type
_entity_poly.pdbx_seq_one_letter_code
_entity_poly.pdbx_strand_id
1 'polypeptide(L)'
;MQRHKLNSHLYNFFSEYKYILIIAFTAWLSGCAGKHTLRPDNYYSINSENHVIKVAFDQEGSIYPIDSNHDAFDWEPSWKCRFADCGWQLHRIKNADNKELVYDYFTDHKAALSIITKDLNESIQSTGHLVVLIHGFNNDHDQASANFGEIQKKIEKDVTFLEVYWDGLGGWQPISFWGDALTYSNLAGQLGLRRILNSVENKPHLTFVTHSRGAAVALSAISDPKYDEDICAPQENNVNKTNIELCAKQLGENVPLDPDKPLPRFSPFKSGNFSSLNTAMFAPAIGSGHIWEGTSRYLGELDKVNLIVGANTKDFATSKVVAGHEFYGDTSLGGNKCYIESATANLYRKESNIRLQTLWFHKGRYHGLLDYFDQKTNKQKPECMLWAASLITTKPHECNLKQVKLINTRMPQAK
;
A
#
# COMPACT_ATOMS: atom_id res chain seq x y z
N MET A 1 57.57 -21.33 2.16
CA MET A 1 57.14 -22.30 1.14
C MET A 1 55.63 -22.64 1.16
N GLN A 2 54.88 -22.40 2.25
CA GLN A 2 53.43 -22.70 2.32
C GLN A 2 52.51 -21.66 1.65
N ARG A 3 52.93 -20.39 1.46
CA ARG A 3 52.10 -19.36 0.78
C ARG A 3 51.88 -19.61 -0.72
N HIS A 4 52.78 -20.33 -1.39
CA HIS A 4 52.63 -20.60 -2.83
C HIS A 4 51.61 -21.70 -3.15
N LYS A 5 51.34 -22.65 -2.24
CA LYS A 5 50.35 -23.72 -2.45
C LYS A 5 48.90 -23.27 -2.21
N LEU A 6 48.68 -22.23 -1.41
CA LEU A 6 47.33 -21.71 -1.18
C LEU A 6 46.78 -20.95 -2.39
N ASN A 7 47.66 -20.24 -3.12
CA ASN A 7 47.27 -19.46 -4.30
C ASN A 7 46.89 -20.33 -5.50
N SER A 8 47.48 -21.51 -5.68
CA SER A 8 47.15 -22.39 -6.81
C SER A 8 45.78 -23.07 -6.65
N HIS A 9 45.37 -23.39 -5.42
CA HIS A 9 44.04 -23.98 -5.17
C HIS A 9 42.90 -22.98 -5.32
N LEU A 10 43.09 -21.74 -4.88
CA LEU A 10 42.10 -20.68 -5.10
C LEU A 10 41.96 -20.36 -6.60
N TYR A 11 43.06 -20.34 -7.35
CA TYR A 11 43.02 -20.05 -8.79
C TYR A 11 42.26 -21.13 -9.59
N ASN A 12 42.47 -22.41 -9.27
CA ASN A 12 41.72 -23.50 -9.90
C ASN A 12 40.24 -23.50 -9.49
N PHE A 13 39.94 -23.19 -8.22
CA PHE A 13 38.55 -23.05 -7.76
C PHE A 13 37.83 -21.94 -8.54
N PHE A 14 38.40 -20.74 -8.65
CA PHE A 14 37.78 -19.66 -9.43
C PHE A 14 37.71 -19.94 -10.94
N SER A 15 38.64 -20.73 -11.49
CA SER A 15 38.63 -21.12 -12.91
C SER A 15 37.46 -22.05 -13.26
N GLU A 16 37.19 -23.06 -12.42
CA GLU A 16 36.12 -24.03 -12.66
C GLU A 16 34.72 -23.41 -12.50
N TYR A 17 34.56 -22.46 -11.57
CA TYR A 17 33.28 -21.78 -11.35
C TYR A 17 33.11 -20.48 -12.15
N LYS A 18 34.12 -20.05 -12.93
CA LYS A 18 34.08 -18.78 -13.68
C LYS A 18 32.87 -18.70 -14.60
N TYR A 19 32.55 -19.78 -15.31
CA TYR A 19 31.41 -19.81 -16.23
C TYR A 19 30.06 -19.87 -15.49
N ILE A 20 30.00 -20.55 -14.34
CA ILE A 20 28.79 -20.57 -13.50
C ILE A 20 28.53 -19.20 -12.89
N LEU A 21 29.56 -18.52 -12.41
CA LEU A 21 29.47 -17.15 -11.89
C LEU A 21 29.13 -16.16 -13.00
N ILE A 22 29.72 -16.29 -14.19
CA ILE A 22 29.35 -15.45 -15.34
C ILE A 22 27.91 -15.72 -15.76
N ILE A 23 27.45 -16.97 -15.87
CA ILE A 23 26.06 -17.29 -16.22
C ILE A 23 25.10 -16.78 -15.15
N ALA A 24 25.39 -16.99 -13.87
CA ALA A 24 24.60 -16.48 -12.77
C ALA A 24 24.56 -14.95 -12.79
N PHE A 25 25.70 -14.29 -13.02
CA PHE A 25 25.80 -12.84 -13.13
C PHE A 25 25.12 -12.30 -14.38
N THR A 26 25.20 -12.96 -15.54
CA THR A 26 24.49 -12.58 -16.76
C THR A 26 23.00 -12.84 -16.67
N ALA A 27 22.57 -13.91 -15.98
CA ALA A 27 21.15 -14.17 -15.68
C ALA A 27 20.60 -13.15 -14.67
N TRP A 28 21.48 -12.62 -13.80
CA TRP A 28 21.17 -11.53 -12.88
C TRP A 28 21.12 -10.17 -13.61
N LEU A 29 22.03 -9.94 -14.56
CA LEU A 29 22.08 -8.73 -15.40
C LEU A 29 21.05 -8.72 -16.54
N SER A 30 20.55 -9.87 -16.97
CA SER A 30 19.46 -9.97 -17.94
C SER A 30 18.10 -9.58 -17.36
N GLY A 31 18.09 -8.96 -16.17
CA GLY A 31 17.10 -8.00 -15.70
C GLY A 31 15.72 -8.26 -16.25
N CYS A 32 15.06 -9.30 -15.75
CA CYS A 32 13.61 -9.35 -15.87
C CYS A 32 13.09 -8.24 -14.95
N ALA A 33 12.97 -7.02 -15.50
CA ALA A 33 12.22 -5.94 -14.89
C ALA A 33 10.81 -6.46 -14.57
N GLY A 34 10.27 -6.05 -13.43
CA GLY A 34 8.90 -6.39 -13.07
C GLY A 34 7.95 -5.96 -14.18
N LYS A 35 6.96 -6.78 -14.49
CA LYS A 35 5.91 -6.38 -15.42
C LYS A 35 4.89 -5.56 -14.64
N HIS A 36 4.59 -4.35 -15.11
CA HIS A 36 3.46 -3.59 -14.59
C HIS A 36 2.16 -4.38 -14.75
N THR A 37 1.50 -4.67 -13.63
CA THR A 37 0.30 -5.52 -13.59
C THR A 37 -0.99 -4.74 -13.72
N LEU A 38 -0.93 -3.42 -13.52
CA LEU A 38 -2.09 -2.56 -13.61
C LEU A 38 -2.27 -1.96 -15.01
N ARG A 39 -3.13 -2.60 -15.83
CA ARG A 39 -3.60 -2.02 -17.10
C ARG A 39 -4.87 -1.15 -16.97
N PRO A 40 -4.85 0.13 -17.40
CA PRO A 40 -5.94 1.08 -17.19
C PRO A 40 -7.35 0.65 -17.64
N ASP A 41 -7.46 -0.36 -18.50
CA ASP A 41 -8.71 -0.91 -19.05
C ASP A 41 -9.56 -1.73 -18.05
N ASN A 42 -9.02 -2.11 -16.89
CA ASN A 42 -9.67 -3.08 -16.00
C ASN A 42 -10.13 -2.56 -14.62
N TYR A 43 -9.90 -1.28 -14.29
CA TYR A 43 -9.95 -0.86 -12.87
C TYR A 43 -11.17 -0.07 -12.40
N TYR A 44 -12.09 0.26 -13.29
CA TYR A 44 -13.20 1.14 -12.94
C TYR A 44 -14.54 0.44 -13.11
N SER A 45 -15.09 0.02 -11.98
CA SER A 45 -16.50 -0.28 -11.84
C SER A 45 -17.00 0.35 -10.55
N ILE A 46 -17.96 1.27 -10.65
CA ILE A 46 -18.78 1.69 -9.52
C ILE A 46 -19.94 0.71 -9.47
N ASN A 47 -19.99 -0.11 -8.42
CA ASN A 47 -21.15 -0.95 -8.16
C ASN A 47 -21.92 -0.35 -6.98
N SER A 48 -22.84 0.56 -7.31
CA SER A 48 -23.70 1.24 -6.33
C SER A 48 -24.64 0.28 -5.60
N GLU A 49 -25.00 -0.86 -6.20
CA GLU A 49 -25.90 -1.85 -5.58
C GLU A 49 -25.25 -2.58 -4.39
N ASN A 50 -23.92 -2.70 -4.38
CA ASN A 50 -23.18 -3.43 -3.34
C ASN A 50 -22.30 -2.54 -2.46
N HIS A 51 -22.45 -1.21 -2.55
CA HIS A 51 -21.59 -0.25 -1.84
C HIS A 51 -20.08 -0.49 -2.09
N VAL A 52 -19.71 -0.92 -3.31
CA VAL A 52 -18.31 -1.18 -3.69
C VAL A 52 -17.84 -0.18 -4.74
N ILE A 53 -16.81 0.58 -4.36
CA ILE A 53 -16.10 1.52 -5.23
C ILE A 53 -14.70 0.97 -5.47
N LYS A 54 -14.27 0.93 -6.73
CA LYS A 54 -12.91 0.50 -7.11
C LYS A 54 -12.09 1.68 -7.60
N VAL A 55 -10.84 1.73 -7.18
CA VAL A 55 -9.87 2.75 -7.63
C VAL A 55 -8.52 2.11 -7.89
N ALA A 56 -7.84 2.57 -8.92
CA ALA A 56 -6.47 2.18 -9.21
C ALA A 56 -5.54 3.39 -9.26
N PHE A 57 -4.29 3.14 -8.86
CA PHE A 57 -3.23 4.12 -8.87
C PHE A 57 -2.08 3.65 -9.76
N ASP A 58 -1.52 4.58 -10.53
CA ASP A 58 -0.25 4.35 -11.22
C ASP A 58 0.93 4.36 -10.24
N GLN A 59 2.13 4.20 -10.77
CA GLN A 59 3.39 4.10 -10.03
C GLN A 59 3.72 5.37 -9.22
N GLU A 60 3.05 6.48 -9.51
CA GLU A 60 3.25 7.79 -8.87
C GLU A 60 2.06 8.23 -8.01
N GLY A 61 1.07 7.35 -7.84
CA GLY A 61 -0.15 7.64 -7.08
C GLY A 61 -1.17 8.48 -7.85
N SER A 62 -1.05 8.62 -9.16
CA SER A 62 -2.10 9.25 -9.99
C SER A 62 -3.30 8.30 -10.09
N ILE A 63 -4.51 8.84 -9.94
CA ILE A 63 -5.75 8.06 -10.07
C ILE A 63 -6.01 7.83 -11.56
N TYR A 64 -6.14 6.58 -12.02
CA TYR A 64 -6.58 6.38 -13.41
C TYR A 64 -8.03 6.91 -13.59
N PRO A 65 -8.34 7.53 -14.75
CA PRO A 65 -9.65 8.13 -15.00
C PRO A 65 -10.78 7.07 -15.12
N ILE A 66 -12.03 7.51 -14.95
CA ILE A 66 -13.21 6.63 -14.79
C ILE A 66 -14.07 6.54 -16.07
N ASP A 67 -13.85 7.41 -17.06
CA ASP A 67 -14.74 7.52 -18.23
C ASP A 67 -14.70 6.24 -19.12
N SER A 68 -15.82 5.79 -19.65
CA SER A 68 -15.89 4.71 -20.66
C SER A 68 -15.35 5.09 -22.05
N ASN A 69 -15.08 6.37 -22.36
CA ASN A 69 -14.49 6.80 -23.64
C ASN A 69 -13.01 6.43 -23.82
N HIS A 70 -12.53 5.42 -23.10
CA HIS A 70 -11.13 4.97 -23.09
C HIS A 70 -10.67 4.34 -24.41
N ASP A 71 -11.56 4.12 -25.39
CA ASP A 71 -11.18 3.81 -26.77
C ASP A 71 -10.28 4.89 -27.41
N ALA A 72 -10.26 6.12 -26.85
CA ALA A 72 -9.44 7.23 -27.34
C ALA A 72 -7.98 7.18 -26.86
N PHE A 73 -7.68 6.43 -25.81
CA PHE A 73 -6.32 6.25 -25.33
C PHE A 73 -5.77 5.00 -26.02
N ASP A 74 -4.88 5.20 -27.01
CA ASP A 74 -4.02 4.11 -27.45
C ASP A 74 -3.05 3.82 -26.30
N TRP A 75 -3.53 2.96 -25.41
CA TRP A 75 -2.84 2.49 -24.22
C TRP A 75 -1.59 1.69 -24.62
N GLU A 76 -1.31 1.40 -25.90
CA GLU A 76 -0.02 0.81 -26.24
C GLU A 76 1.10 1.77 -25.83
N PRO A 77 1.94 1.39 -24.84
CA PRO A 77 3.08 2.22 -24.49
C PRO A 77 3.89 2.38 -25.77
N SER A 78 4.17 3.64 -26.16
CA SER A 78 4.91 3.96 -27.38
C SER A 78 6.10 3.01 -27.56
N TRP A 79 6.54 2.72 -28.78
CA TRP A 79 7.68 1.81 -29.03
C TRP A 79 8.93 2.11 -28.18
N LYS A 80 9.11 3.37 -27.73
CA LYS A 80 10.15 3.78 -26.78
C LYS A 80 9.96 3.17 -25.39
N CYS A 81 8.73 3.04 -24.94
CA CYS A 81 8.34 2.49 -23.66
C CYS A 81 8.38 0.96 -23.59
N ARG A 82 8.39 0.25 -24.72
CA ARG A 82 8.75 -1.19 -24.76
C ARG A 82 10.15 -1.48 -24.21
N PHE A 83 11.05 -0.50 -24.22
CA PHE A 83 12.44 -0.66 -23.79
C PHE A 83 12.85 0.29 -22.65
N ALA A 84 12.01 1.27 -22.29
CA ALA A 84 12.36 2.36 -21.37
C ALA A 84 11.52 2.40 -20.09
N ASP A 85 10.90 1.29 -19.69
CA ASP A 85 10.27 1.14 -18.36
C ASP A 85 9.23 2.22 -18.04
N CYS A 86 8.50 2.72 -19.05
CA CYS A 86 7.58 3.84 -18.86
C CYS A 86 6.32 3.49 -18.06
N GLY A 87 6.14 2.23 -17.68
CA GLY A 87 4.95 1.71 -17.04
C GLY A 87 3.64 2.19 -17.66
N TRP A 88 2.57 2.02 -16.91
CA TRP A 88 1.27 2.61 -17.23
C TRP A 88 1.16 4.02 -16.64
N GLN A 89 2.28 4.78 -16.58
CA GLN A 89 2.34 6.09 -15.92
C GLN A 89 1.56 7.15 -16.70
N LEU A 90 0.49 7.69 -16.11
CA LEU A 90 -0.46 8.55 -16.81
C LEU A 90 0.17 9.80 -17.43
N HIS A 91 1.05 10.46 -16.67
CA HIS A 91 1.72 11.68 -17.10
C HIS A 91 2.73 11.47 -18.26
N ARG A 92 3.01 10.21 -18.63
CA ARG A 92 3.89 9.86 -19.77
C ARG A 92 3.12 9.44 -21.01
N ILE A 93 1.80 9.26 -20.91
CA ILE A 93 0.96 8.82 -22.02
C ILE A 93 0.73 9.98 -22.96
N LYS A 94 1.05 9.75 -24.23
CA LYS A 94 0.87 10.70 -25.33
C LYS A 94 -0.14 10.17 -26.33
N ASN A 95 -0.80 11.06 -27.06
CA ASN A 95 -1.70 10.68 -28.13
C ASN A 95 -0.94 9.96 -29.26
N ALA A 96 -1.66 9.32 -30.19
CA ALA A 96 -1.07 8.54 -31.29
C ALA A 96 -0.05 9.33 -32.13
N ASP A 97 -0.22 10.65 -32.24
CA ASP A 97 0.70 11.55 -32.94
C ASP A 97 1.96 11.92 -32.12
N ASN A 98 2.07 11.46 -30.87
CA ASN A 98 3.12 11.77 -29.89
C ASN A 98 3.30 13.27 -29.57
N LYS A 99 2.29 14.10 -29.85
CA LYS A 99 2.39 15.56 -29.76
C LYS A 99 1.93 16.11 -28.42
N GLU A 100 0.90 15.51 -27.82
CA GLU A 100 0.26 16.04 -26.60
C GLU A 100 0.12 14.93 -25.55
N LEU A 101 0.26 15.31 -24.28
CA LEU A 101 -0.07 14.45 -23.16
C LEU A 101 -1.57 14.22 -23.15
N VAL A 102 -1.98 12.95 -22.98
CA VAL A 102 -3.41 12.61 -22.96
C VAL A 102 -4.01 12.80 -21.56
N TYR A 103 -3.16 12.90 -20.54
CA TYR A 103 -3.56 13.08 -19.15
C TYR A 103 -3.02 14.41 -18.60
N ASP A 104 -3.93 15.33 -18.27
CA ASP A 104 -3.64 16.53 -17.49
C ASP A 104 -3.93 16.25 -16.02
N TYR A 105 -2.87 16.22 -15.22
CA TYR A 105 -2.98 15.89 -13.80
C TYR A 105 -3.95 16.81 -13.04
N PHE A 106 -4.07 18.09 -13.38
CA PHE A 106 -4.95 19.00 -12.63
C PHE A 106 -6.42 18.80 -12.97
N THR A 107 -6.73 18.55 -14.24
CA THR A 107 -8.09 18.43 -14.75
C THR A 107 -8.61 17.01 -14.57
N ASP A 108 -7.88 16.02 -15.06
CA ASP A 108 -8.33 14.63 -15.09
C ASP A 108 -8.33 14.02 -13.70
N HIS A 109 -7.29 14.27 -12.88
CA HIS A 109 -7.28 13.83 -11.49
C HIS A 109 -8.44 14.45 -10.71
N LYS A 110 -8.70 15.75 -10.89
CA LYS A 110 -9.78 16.43 -10.18
C LYS A 110 -11.15 15.87 -10.58
N ALA A 111 -11.35 15.59 -11.86
CA ALA A 111 -12.57 14.95 -12.36
C ALA A 111 -12.74 13.54 -11.76
N ALA A 112 -11.72 12.69 -11.84
CA ALA A 112 -11.75 11.33 -11.28
C ALA A 112 -11.99 11.35 -9.77
N LEU A 113 -11.26 12.19 -9.03
CA LEU A 113 -11.43 12.37 -7.59
C LEU A 113 -12.86 12.80 -7.25
N SER A 114 -13.41 13.78 -7.96
CA SER A 114 -14.76 14.29 -7.71
C SER A 114 -15.83 13.21 -7.88
N ILE A 115 -15.72 12.37 -8.91
CA ILE A 115 -16.64 11.26 -9.16
C ILE A 115 -16.53 10.23 -8.04
N ILE A 116 -15.30 9.74 -7.75
CA ILE A 116 -15.06 8.76 -6.68
C ILE A 116 -15.61 9.26 -5.35
N THR A 117 -15.30 10.50 -4.98
CA THR A 117 -15.66 11.02 -3.65
C THR A 117 -17.14 11.26 -3.51
N LYS A 118 -17.84 11.58 -4.61
CA LYS A 118 -19.29 11.72 -4.60
C LYS A 118 -19.94 10.39 -4.26
N ASP A 119 -19.65 9.34 -5.03
CA ASP A 119 -20.26 8.02 -4.86
C ASP A 119 -19.86 7.39 -3.51
N LEU A 120 -18.60 7.60 -3.11
CA LEU A 120 -18.09 7.16 -1.82
C LEU A 120 -18.85 7.84 -0.66
N ASN A 121 -19.04 9.16 -0.70
CA ASN A 121 -19.74 9.88 0.36
C ASN A 121 -21.25 9.55 0.40
N GLU A 122 -21.90 9.38 -0.75
CA GLU A 122 -23.30 8.93 -0.83
C GLU A 122 -23.46 7.53 -0.19
N SER A 123 -22.56 6.61 -0.50
CA SER A 123 -22.56 5.27 0.10
C SER A 123 -22.23 5.28 1.60
N ILE A 124 -21.29 6.11 2.03
CA ILE A 124 -20.92 6.22 3.46
C ILE A 124 -22.07 6.80 4.29
N GLN A 125 -22.90 7.68 3.74
CA GLN A 125 -24.05 8.24 4.46
C GLN A 125 -25.03 7.15 4.93
N SER A 126 -25.17 6.04 4.19
CA SER A 126 -26.04 4.93 4.61
C SER A 126 -25.37 4.01 5.63
N THR A 127 -24.06 3.74 5.49
CA THR A 127 -23.39 2.70 6.29
C THR A 127 -22.64 3.24 7.51
N GLY A 128 -22.18 4.49 7.48
CA GLY A 128 -21.36 5.11 8.52
C GLY A 128 -19.97 4.48 8.73
N HIS A 129 -19.58 3.51 7.89
CA HIS A 129 -18.34 2.75 8.03
C HIS A 129 -17.72 2.52 6.64
N LEU A 130 -16.51 3.05 6.46
CA LEU A 130 -15.67 2.84 5.29
C LEU A 130 -14.64 1.74 5.54
N VAL A 131 -14.67 0.70 4.71
CA VAL A 131 -13.68 -0.38 4.68
C VAL A 131 -12.85 -0.28 3.40
N VAL A 132 -11.55 -0.02 3.55
CA VAL A 132 -10.61 0.08 2.43
C VAL A 132 -9.85 -1.24 2.31
N LEU A 133 -9.99 -1.92 1.18
CA LEU A 133 -9.33 -3.19 0.89
C LEU A 133 -8.11 -2.93 0.00
N ILE A 134 -6.92 -3.38 0.41
CA ILE A 134 -5.68 -3.12 -0.33
C ILE A 134 -4.86 -4.40 -0.51
N HIS A 135 -4.53 -4.71 -1.76
CA HIS A 135 -3.76 -5.92 -2.09
C HIS A 135 -2.25 -5.74 -1.86
N GLY A 136 -1.52 -6.85 -1.96
CA GLY A 136 -0.09 -6.92 -1.73
C GLY A 136 0.76 -6.66 -2.97
N PHE A 137 2.06 -6.86 -2.79
CA PHE A 137 3.04 -6.88 -3.87
C PHE A 137 2.89 -8.13 -4.75
N ASN A 138 3.26 -8.05 -6.03
CA ASN A 138 3.19 -9.17 -6.99
C ASN A 138 1.77 -9.74 -7.15
N ASN A 139 0.76 -8.85 -7.14
CA ASN A 139 -0.61 -9.17 -7.46
C ASN A 139 -1.05 -8.45 -8.73
N ASP A 140 -1.73 -9.18 -9.61
CA ASP A 140 -2.51 -8.58 -10.67
C ASP A 140 -3.94 -8.25 -10.20
N HIS A 141 -4.71 -7.64 -11.10
CA HIS A 141 -6.11 -7.28 -10.85
C HIS A 141 -6.94 -8.47 -10.36
N ASP A 142 -6.88 -9.59 -11.06
CA ASP A 142 -7.78 -10.72 -10.83
C ASP A 142 -7.46 -11.40 -9.50
N GLN A 143 -6.17 -11.54 -9.17
CA GLN A 143 -5.73 -12.01 -7.88
C GLN A 143 -6.15 -11.06 -6.74
N ALA A 144 -5.99 -9.75 -6.93
CA ALA A 144 -6.43 -8.76 -5.95
C ALA A 144 -7.94 -8.79 -5.75
N SER A 145 -8.72 -8.81 -6.83
CA SER A 145 -10.18 -8.86 -6.80
C SER A 145 -10.70 -10.14 -6.15
N ALA A 146 -10.10 -11.30 -6.47
CA ALA A 146 -10.44 -12.56 -5.80
C ALA A 146 -10.19 -12.49 -4.29
N ASN A 147 -9.05 -11.92 -3.88
CA ASN A 147 -8.74 -11.72 -2.46
C ASN A 147 -9.73 -10.77 -1.77
N PHE A 148 -10.13 -9.68 -2.42
CA PHE A 148 -11.14 -8.76 -1.90
C PHE A 148 -12.50 -9.42 -1.74
N GLY A 149 -12.95 -10.20 -2.73
CA GLY A 149 -14.19 -10.96 -2.66
C GLY A 149 -14.21 -11.95 -1.48
N GLU A 150 -13.10 -12.61 -1.19
CA GLU A 150 -13.01 -13.52 -0.02
C GLU A 150 -13.06 -12.78 1.32
N ILE A 151 -12.52 -11.56 1.40
CA ILE A 151 -12.66 -10.71 2.60
C ILE A 151 -14.09 -10.21 2.75
N GLN A 152 -14.70 -9.69 1.67
CA GLN A 152 -16.07 -9.16 1.68
C GLN A 152 -17.08 -10.21 2.15
N LYS A 153 -17.00 -11.46 1.66
CA LYS A 153 -17.85 -12.58 2.09
C LYS A 153 -17.81 -12.85 3.59
N LYS A 154 -16.74 -12.44 4.27
CA LYS A 154 -16.56 -12.65 5.72
C LYS A 154 -17.04 -11.48 6.56
N ILE A 155 -17.26 -10.31 5.97
CA ILE A 155 -17.71 -9.11 6.69
C ILE A 155 -19.23 -9.20 6.85
N GLU A 156 -19.69 -9.15 8.10
CA GLU A 156 -21.11 -9.32 8.45
C GLU A 156 -21.84 -7.98 8.55
N LYS A 157 -21.08 -6.89 8.63
CA LYS A 157 -21.62 -5.54 8.79
C LYS A 157 -21.93 -4.91 7.44
N ASP A 158 -22.97 -4.09 7.43
CA ASP A 158 -23.21 -3.16 6.34
C ASP A 158 -22.13 -2.07 6.36
N VAL A 159 -21.34 -2.02 5.30
CA VAL A 159 -20.16 -1.14 5.17
C VAL A 159 -20.03 -0.68 3.73
N THR A 160 -19.38 0.47 3.53
CA THR A 160 -18.97 0.91 2.20
C THR A 160 -17.56 0.38 1.94
N PHE A 161 -17.36 -0.32 0.83
CA PHE A 161 -16.07 -0.82 0.40
C PHE A 161 -15.39 0.12 -0.60
N LEU A 162 -14.11 0.39 -0.34
CA LEU A 162 -13.19 0.99 -1.31
C LEU A 162 -12.10 -0.04 -1.63
N GLU A 163 -12.17 -0.66 -2.80
CA GLU A 163 -11.12 -1.55 -3.31
C GLU A 163 -10.01 -0.72 -3.95
N VAL A 164 -8.79 -0.84 -3.40
CA VAL A 164 -7.62 -0.11 -3.86
C VAL A 164 -6.67 -1.04 -4.59
N TYR A 165 -6.48 -0.74 -5.86
CA TYR A 165 -5.49 -1.35 -6.73
C TYR A 165 -4.29 -0.41 -6.86
N TRP A 166 -3.08 -0.92 -6.73
CA TRP A 166 -1.85 -0.16 -6.94
C TRP A 166 -0.82 -1.00 -7.69
N ASP A 167 0.09 -0.37 -8.43
CA ASP A 167 1.04 -1.14 -9.23
C ASP A 167 2.18 -1.69 -8.36
N GLY A 168 1.94 -2.89 -7.81
CA GLY A 168 2.93 -3.67 -7.10
C GLY A 168 3.89 -4.43 -7.99
N LEU A 169 3.85 -4.22 -9.31
CA LEU A 169 4.55 -4.99 -10.33
C LEU A 169 4.20 -6.49 -10.24
N GLY A 170 4.62 -7.25 -11.23
CA GLY A 170 4.32 -8.67 -11.32
C GLY A 170 5.38 -9.44 -12.07
N GLY A 171 5.67 -10.65 -11.61
CA GLY A 171 6.67 -11.48 -12.28
C GLY A 171 7.13 -12.68 -11.47
N TRP A 172 7.89 -13.52 -12.16
CA TRP A 172 8.44 -14.76 -11.64
C TRP A 172 9.69 -14.54 -10.76
N GLN A 173 10.36 -13.38 -10.88
CA GLN A 173 11.52 -12.98 -10.08
C GLN A 173 11.20 -11.73 -9.23
N PRO A 174 10.33 -11.85 -8.21
CA PRO A 174 9.88 -10.70 -7.41
C PRO A 174 10.99 -9.84 -6.80
N ILE A 175 12.14 -10.44 -6.52
CA ILE A 175 13.26 -9.77 -5.86
C ILE A 175 13.86 -8.66 -6.73
N SER A 176 13.85 -8.79 -8.07
CA SER A 176 14.51 -7.82 -8.96
C SER A 176 13.81 -6.46 -9.01
N PHE A 177 12.53 -6.41 -8.66
CA PHE A 177 11.70 -5.20 -8.74
C PHE A 177 11.02 -4.86 -7.40
N TRP A 178 11.50 -5.46 -6.31
CA TRP A 178 11.02 -5.17 -4.97
C TRP A 178 11.26 -3.72 -4.58
N GLY A 179 12.42 -3.15 -4.94
CA GLY A 179 12.77 -1.75 -4.65
C GLY A 179 11.73 -0.77 -5.21
N ASP A 180 11.32 -0.95 -6.47
CA ASP A 180 10.30 -0.11 -7.10
C ASP A 180 8.95 -0.25 -6.39
N ALA A 181 8.55 -1.47 -6.04
CA ALA A 181 7.32 -1.70 -5.27
C ALA A 181 7.36 -1.06 -3.86
N LEU A 182 8.54 -0.94 -3.23
CA LEU A 182 8.67 -0.21 -1.97
C LEU A 182 8.24 1.25 -2.13
N THR A 183 8.66 1.87 -3.23
CA THR A 183 8.37 3.27 -3.58
C THR A 183 6.93 3.43 -4.05
N TYR A 184 6.48 2.62 -5.01
CA TYR A 184 5.13 2.75 -5.61
C TYR A 184 4.02 2.56 -4.56
N SER A 185 4.19 1.63 -3.61
CA SER A 185 3.22 1.46 -2.53
C SER A 185 3.10 2.71 -1.65
N ASN A 186 4.21 3.35 -1.32
CA ASN A 186 4.21 4.58 -0.53
C ASN A 186 3.55 5.74 -1.31
N LEU A 187 3.89 5.91 -2.60
CA LEU A 187 3.33 6.95 -3.46
C LEU A 187 1.83 6.76 -3.69
N ALA A 188 1.39 5.52 -3.96
CA ALA A 188 -0.03 5.19 -4.09
C ALA A 188 -0.83 5.55 -2.83
N GLY A 189 -0.27 5.29 -1.64
CA GLY A 189 -0.88 5.68 -0.37
C GLY A 189 -0.91 7.19 -0.18
N GLN A 190 0.27 7.82 -0.23
CA GLN A 190 0.47 9.21 0.16
C GLN A 190 -0.09 10.23 -0.83
N LEU A 191 0.08 9.98 -2.13
CA LEU A 191 -0.26 10.91 -3.20
C LEU A 191 -1.63 10.58 -3.83
N GLY A 192 -2.00 9.31 -3.82
CA GLY A 192 -3.27 8.81 -4.33
C GLY A 192 -4.35 8.70 -3.26
N LEU A 193 -4.31 7.62 -2.48
CA LEU A 193 -5.37 7.23 -1.54
C LEU A 193 -5.67 8.31 -0.49
N ARG A 194 -4.64 8.98 0.05
CA ARG A 194 -4.81 10.09 1.00
C ARG A 194 -5.76 11.16 0.48
N ARG A 195 -5.72 11.50 -0.81
CA ARG A 195 -6.57 12.56 -1.38
C ARG A 195 -8.04 12.15 -1.38
N ILE A 196 -8.33 10.88 -1.67
CA ILE A 196 -9.69 10.33 -1.57
C ILE A 196 -10.16 10.42 -0.12
N LEU A 197 -9.34 9.97 0.84
CA LEU A 197 -9.69 9.99 2.27
C LEU A 197 -9.91 11.42 2.80
N ASN A 198 -9.10 12.38 2.34
CA ASN A 198 -9.24 13.79 2.71
C ASN A 198 -10.52 14.47 2.17
N SER A 199 -11.22 13.80 1.25
CA SER A 199 -12.51 14.22 0.70
C SER A 199 -13.69 13.43 1.27
N VAL A 200 -13.46 12.51 2.21
CA VAL A 200 -14.51 11.81 2.93
C VAL A 200 -15.18 12.75 3.94
N GLU A 201 -16.51 12.72 3.97
CA GLU A 201 -17.35 13.54 4.83
C GLU A 201 -18.05 12.71 5.92
N ASN A 202 -18.74 13.36 6.85
CA ASN A 202 -19.60 12.73 7.88
C ASN A 202 -18.89 11.85 8.93
N LYS A 203 -17.57 11.96 9.06
CA LYS A 203 -16.78 11.34 10.15
C LYS A 203 -17.01 9.83 10.32
N PRO A 204 -17.02 9.01 9.25
CA PRO A 204 -17.25 7.59 9.36
C PRO A 204 -16.15 6.90 10.17
N HIS A 205 -16.42 5.65 10.56
CA HIS A 205 -15.38 4.75 11.01
C HIS A 205 -14.54 4.31 9.80
N LEU A 206 -13.22 4.47 9.87
CA LEU A 206 -12.30 4.01 8.83
C LEU A 206 -11.69 2.67 9.23
N THR A 207 -11.67 1.70 8.34
CA THR A 207 -10.96 0.43 8.54
C THR A 207 -10.17 0.04 7.30
N PHE A 208 -8.85 -0.12 7.43
CA PHE A 208 -8.04 -0.73 6.39
C PHE A 208 -7.97 -2.25 6.59
N VAL A 209 -8.20 -3.01 5.54
CA VAL A 209 -7.86 -4.45 5.49
C VAL A 209 -6.83 -4.63 4.40
N THR A 210 -5.64 -5.07 4.79
CA THR A 210 -4.51 -5.13 3.87
C THR A 210 -3.81 -6.47 3.90
N HIS A 211 -3.11 -6.78 2.82
CA HIS A 211 -2.20 -7.90 2.75
C HIS A 211 -0.80 -7.42 2.36
N SER A 212 0.25 -8.02 2.95
CA SER A 212 1.63 -7.81 2.53
C SER A 212 1.99 -6.31 2.49
N ARG A 213 2.49 -5.83 1.34
CA ARG A 213 2.88 -4.45 1.10
C ARG A 213 1.69 -3.48 0.97
N GLY A 214 0.46 -3.97 0.84
CA GLY A 214 -0.75 -3.13 0.95
C GLY A 214 -0.83 -2.38 2.29
N ALA A 215 -0.17 -2.89 3.34
CA ALA A 215 0.01 -2.17 4.60
C ALA A 215 0.79 -0.86 4.44
N ALA A 216 1.77 -0.79 3.53
CA ALA A 216 2.49 0.44 3.23
C ALA A 216 1.55 1.47 2.59
N VAL A 217 0.76 1.07 1.60
CA VAL A 217 -0.25 1.95 0.97
C VAL A 217 -1.21 2.52 2.02
N ALA A 218 -1.75 1.67 2.89
CA ALA A 218 -2.66 2.11 3.95
C ALA A 218 -1.98 3.09 4.92
N LEU A 219 -0.80 2.77 5.42
CA LEU A 219 -0.11 3.63 6.38
C LEU A 219 0.38 4.92 5.74
N SER A 220 0.93 4.89 4.53
CA SER A 220 1.35 6.09 3.79
C SER A 220 0.17 7.02 3.46
N ALA A 221 -1.06 6.50 3.40
CA ALA A 221 -2.24 7.35 3.25
C ALA A 221 -2.53 8.20 4.51
N ILE A 222 -2.14 7.72 5.69
CA ILE A 222 -2.46 8.34 7.00
C ILE A 222 -1.22 8.80 7.80
N SER A 223 -0.02 8.52 7.30
CA SER A 223 1.26 8.97 7.85
C SER A 223 2.25 9.27 6.72
N ASP A 224 3.29 10.06 7.00
CA ASP A 224 4.33 10.33 6.01
C ASP A 224 5.43 9.29 6.13
N PRO A 225 5.61 8.40 5.13
CA PRO A 225 6.68 7.44 5.15
C PRO A 225 8.03 8.15 4.95
N LYS A 226 9.10 7.51 5.41
CA LYS A 226 10.46 7.92 5.09
C LYS A 226 10.85 7.42 3.71
N TYR A 227 11.31 8.32 2.85
CA TYR A 227 11.89 7.97 1.55
C TYR A 227 13.39 8.24 1.52
N ASP A 228 14.05 7.65 0.54
CA ASP A 228 15.41 8.01 0.14
C ASP A 228 15.42 9.45 -0.44
N GLU A 229 16.59 10.11 -0.41
CA GLU A 229 16.73 11.54 -0.72
C GLU A 229 16.36 11.91 -2.17
N ASP A 230 16.41 10.95 -3.08
CA ASP A 230 16.13 11.09 -4.50
C ASP A 230 14.65 10.89 -4.87
N ILE A 231 13.84 10.38 -3.95
CA ILE A 231 12.41 10.16 -4.19
C ILE A 231 11.63 11.43 -3.87
N CYS A 232 10.96 11.95 -4.88
CA CYS A 232 10.06 13.08 -4.75
C CYS A 232 8.75 12.69 -4.03
N ALA A 233 8.63 13.05 -2.75
CA ALA A 233 7.41 12.91 -1.98
C ALA A 233 7.42 13.84 -0.75
N PRO A 234 6.25 14.22 -0.19
CA PRO A 234 6.20 15.03 1.01
C PRO A 234 6.77 14.24 2.19
N GLN A 235 7.62 14.90 2.98
CA GLN A 235 8.21 14.34 4.19
C GLN A 235 7.97 15.29 5.36
N GLU A 236 7.73 14.73 6.56
CA GLU A 236 7.37 15.47 7.76
C GLU A 236 8.35 16.62 8.08
N ASN A 237 9.64 16.41 7.81
CA ASN A 237 10.73 17.33 8.18
C ASN A 237 11.35 18.09 7.00
N ASN A 238 10.85 17.92 5.78
CA ASN A 238 11.55 18.42 4.59
C ASN A 238 10.64 19.07 3.54
N VAL A 239 9.66 19.85 3.99
CA VAL A 239 8.85 20.73 3.14
C VAL A 239 9.62 22.01 2.82
N ASN A 240 10.89 21.90 2.39
CA ASN A 240 11.60 23.05 1.89
C ASN A 240 11.08 23.35 0.48
N LYS A 241 10.75 24.62 0.19
CA LYS A 241 10.14 25.05 -1.07
C LYS A 241 10.92 24.55 -2.30
N THR A 242 12.25 24.51 -2.19
CA THR A 242 13.16 24.01 -3.23
C THR A 242 12.93 22.54 -3.59
N ASN A 243 12.56 21.69 -2.63
CA ASN A 243 12.30 20.27 -2.88
C ASN A 243 10.96 20.07 -3.58
N ILE A 244 9.94 20.88 -3.25
CA ILE A 244 8.64 20.86 -3.94
C ILE A 244 8.78 21.33 -5.39
N GLU A 245 9.59 22.36 -5.64
CA GLU A 245 9.89 22.85 -7.00
C GLU A 245 10.61 21.79 -7.85
N LEU A 246 11.62 21.13 -7.29
CA LEU A 246 12.32 20.02 -7.95
C LEU A 246 11.37 18.85 -8.22
N CYS A 247 10.52 18.53 -7.25
CA CYS A 247 9.48 17.53 -7.35
C CYS A 247 8.49 17.80 -8.50
N ALA A 248 7.88 18.98 -8.51
CA ALA A 248 6.92 19.37 -9.55
C ALA A 248 7.57 19.31 -10.94
N LYS A 249 8.84 19.75 -11.04
CA LYS A 249 9.61 19.67 -12.29
C LYS A 249 9.87 18.23 -12.73
N GLN A 250 10.20 17.32 -11.80
CA GLN A 250 10.40 15.90 -12.10
C GLN A 250 9.12 15.24 -12.62
N LEU A 251 7.96 15.65 -12.08
CA LEU A 251 6.64 15.18 -12.48
C LEU A 251 6.13 15.85 -13.77
N GLY A 252 6.89 16.76 -14.38
CA GLY A 252 6.50 17.48 -15.58
C GLY A 252 5.34 18.47 -15.36
N GLU A 253 5.06 18.85 -14.11
CA GLU A 253 3.97 19.76 -13.78
C GLU A 253 4.42 21.22 -13.98
N ASN A 254 3.82 21.93 -14.94
CA ASN A 254 3.99 23.38 -15.11
C ASN A 254 3.12 24.12 -14.08
N VAL A 255 3.49 24.07 -12.80
CA VAL A 255 2.70 24.72 -11.75
C VAL A 255 3.21 26.14 -11.51
N PRO A 256 2.37 27.19 -11.65
CA PRO A 256 2.60 28.43 -10.95
C PRO A 256 2.44 28.12 -9.47
N LEU A 257 3.56 27.85 -8.79
CA LEU A 257 3.57 27.62 -7.35
C LEU A 257 3.20 28.93 -6.67
N ASP A 258 1.91 29.08 -6.36
CA ASP A 258 1.46 29.99 -5.33
C ASP A 258 2.13 29.52 -4.02
N PRO A 259 3.12 30.26 -3.47
CA PRO A 259 3.90 29.80 -2.32
C PRO A 259 3.04 29.60 -1.07
N ASP A 260 1.82 30.16 -1.06
CA ASP A 260 0.88 30.07 0.05
C ASP A 260 -0.13 28.92 -0.12
N LYS A 261 -0.10 28.19 -1.25
CA LYS A 261 -0.97 27.03 -1.48
C LYS A 261 -0.13 25.76 -1.68
N PRO A 262 -0.19 24.79 -0.75
CA PRO A 262 0.51 23.52 -0.97
C PRO A 262 -0.03 22.86 -2.23
N LEU A 263 0.85 22.20 -2.99
CA LEU A 263 0.43 21.38 -4.12
C LEU A 263 -0.64 20.39 -3.64
N PRO A 264 -1.80 20.28 -4.31
CA PRO A 264 -2.88 19.40 -3.85
C PRO A 264 -2.44 17.95 -3.60
N ARG A 265 -1.44 17.46 -4.36
CA ARG A 265 -0.82 16.13 -4.23
C ARG A 265 -0.17 15.90 -2.86
N PHE A 266 0.25 16.95 -2.17
CA PHE A 266 1.03 16.90 -0.94
C PHE A 266 0.26 17.34 0.31
N SER A 267 -1.07 17.31 0.23
CA SER A 267 -1.92 17.68 1.35
C SER A 267 -1.70 16.73 2.55
N PRO A 268 -1.59 17.24 3.79
CA PRO A 268 -1.54 16.40 4.99
C PRO A 268 -2.82 15.57 5.14
N PHE A 269 -2.75 14.44 5.85
CA PHE A 269 -3.94 13.66 6.18
C PHE A 269 -4.87 14.43 7.12
N LYS A 270 -6.16 14.48 6.79
CA LYS A 270 -7.22 15.14 7.57
C LYS A 270 -7.91 14.14 8.48
N SER A 271 -7.28 13.80 9.59
CA SER A 271 -7.83 12.87 10.59
C SER A 271 -9.19 13.31 11.14
N GLY A 272 -9.46 14.62 11.22
CA GLY A 272 -10.77 15.15 11.59
C GLY A 272 -11.95 14.71 10.70
N ASN A 273 -11.69 14.12 9.54
CA ASN A 273 -12.70 13.51 8.66
C ASN A 273 -13.18 12.13 9.13
N PHE A 274 -12.63 11.59 10.23
CA PHE A 274 -12.94 10.25 10.71
C PHE A 274 -13.16 10.24 12.23
N SER A 275 -14.05 9.37 12.72
CA SER A 275 -14.27 9.21 14.16
C SER A 275 -13.32 8.21 14.81
N SER A 276 -12.87 7.21 14.04
CA SER A 276 -11.91 6.21 14.50
C SER A 276 -11.21 5.55 13.34
N LEU A 277 -10.06 4.94 13.63
CA LEU A 277 -9.29 4.17 12.66
C LEU A 277 -9.01 2.76 13.19
N ASN A 278 -9.33 1.74 12.39
CA ASN A 278 -8.86 0.37 12.58
C ASN A 278 -7.98 -0.06 11.41
N THR A 279 -7.06 -0.98 11.65
CA THR A 279 -6.40 -1.75 10.59
C THR A 279 -6.50 -3.24 10.88
N ALA A 280 -6.58 -4.07 9.85
CA ALA A 280 -6.39 -5.51 9.88
C ALA A 280 -5.37 -5.86 8.79
N MET A 281 -4.10 -5.90 9.18
CA MET A 281 -2.98 -6.06 8.26
C MET A 281 -2.47 -7.50 8.31
N PHE A 282 -2.72 -8.28 7.27
CA PHE A 282 -2.25 -9.65 7.13
C PHE A 282 -0.84 -9.66 6.56
N ALA A 283 0.11 -10.20 7.32
CA ALA A 283 1.52 -10.31 6.94
C ALA A 283 2.15 -8.99 6.47
N PRO A 284 2.04 -7.89 7.24
CA PRO A 284 2.47 -6.57 6.76
C PRO A 284 3.96 -6.54 6.42
N ALA A 285 4.29 -6.28 5.15
CA ALA A 285 5.66 -6.19 4.65
C ALA A 285 6.20 -4.75 4.76
N ILE A 286 6.18 -4.25 6.00
CA ILE A 286 6.61 -2.91 6.39
C ILE A 286 7.40 -2.94 7.69
N GLY A 287 8.04 -1.83 8.01
CA GLY A 287 8.91 -1.70 9.17
C GLY A 287 8.92 -0.30 9.76
N SER A 288 10.10 0.15 10.14
CA SER A 288 10.30 1.36 10.94
C SER A 288 9.81 2.65 10.27
N GLY A 289 9.95 2.76 8.96
CA GLY A 289 9.55 3.95 8.21
C GLY A 289 8.05 4.28 8.22
N HIS A 290 7.18 3.39 8.71
CA HIS A 290 5.72 3.58 8.64
C HIS A 290 5.03 3.76 10.00
N ILE A 291 5.65 3.36 11.11
CA ILE A 291 5.00 3.29 12.43
C ILE A 291 5.58 4.32 13.42
N TRP A 292 6.80 4.82 13.19
CA TRP A 292 7.51 5.62 14.18
C TRP A 292 7.41 7.14 13.98
N GLU A 293 7.59 7.57 12.73
CA GLU A 293 7.65 8.97 12.32
C GLU A 293 6.32 9.34 11.62
N GLY A 294 5.85 10.58 11.76
CA GLY A 294 4.58 11.08 11.21
C GLY A 294 3.28 10.53 11.82
N THR A 295 3.32 9.34 12.44
CA THR A 295 2.10 8.67 12.94
C THR A 295 1.42 9.47 14.06
N SER A 296 2.19 10.03 15.01
CA SER A 296 1.66 10.86 16.10
C SER A 296 1.01 12.14 15.58
N ARG A 297 1.60 12.78 14.56
CA ARG A 297 1.11 14.05 14.01
C ARG A 297 -0.31 13.95 13.48
N TYR A 298 -0.62 12.86 12.78
CA TYR A 298 -1.91 12.71 12.12
C TYR A 298 -2.92 11.91 12.94
N LEU A 299 -2.45 10.90 13.68
CA LEU A 299 -3.34 9.98 14.39
C LEU A 299 -3.69 10.44 15.81
N GLY A 300 -2.96 11.42 16.37
CA GLY A 300 -3.27 11.97 17.70
C GLY A 300 -4.63 12.67 17.79
N GLU A 301 -5.18 13.16 16.66
CA GLU A 301 -6.50 13.82 16.61
C GLU A 301 -7.67 12.83 16.57
N LEU A 302 -7.43 11.54 16.30
CA LEU A 302 -8.47 10.53 16.29
C LEU A 302 -8.79 10.09 17.71
N ASP A 303 -10.08 9.92 18.02
CA ASP A 303 -10.50 9.44 19.34
C ASP A 303 -9.84 8.10 19.67
N LYS A 304 -9.75 7.21 18.66
CA LYS A 304 -9.24 5.84 18.81
C LYS A 304 -8.59 5.32 17.54
N VAL A 305 -7.43 4.70 17.72
CA VAL A 305 -6.70 3.99 16.67
C VAL A 305 -6.36 2.57 17.12
N ASN A 306 -6.79 1.59 16.34
CA ASN A 306 -6.51 0.18 16.60
C ASN A 306 -5.74 -0.44 15.43
N LEU A 307 -4.45 -0.64 15.62
CA LEU A 307 -3.58 -1.29 14.64
C LEU A 307 -3.55 -2.80 14.93
N ILE A 308 -4.10 -3.62 14.03
CA ILE A 308 -4.11 -5.09 14.21
C ILE A 308 -3.17 -5.72 13.18
N VAL A 309 -2.13 -6.36 13.68
CA VAL A 309 -1.09 -7.02 12.90
C VAL A 309 -1.29 -8.53 12.94
N GLY A 310 -1.42 -9.15 11.77
CA GLY A 310 -1.32 -10.59 11.61
C GLY A 310 0.11 -10.98 11.21
N ALA A 311 0.92 -11.42 12.17
CA ALA A 311 2.34 -11.70 11.97
C ALA A 311 2.64 -13.21 11.87
N ASN A 312 3.68 -13.57 11.11
CA ASN A 312 4.13 -14.94 10.96
C ASN A 312 5.66 -15.01 10.86
N THR A 313 6.32 -15.61 11.84
CA THR A 313 7.79 -15.73 11.87
C THR A 313 8.35 -16.69 10.82
N LYS A 314 7.49 -17.48 10.15
CA LYS A 314 7.88 -18.49 9.15
C LYS A 314 7.50 -18.11 7.72
N ASP A 315 6.81 -17.00 7.54
CA ASP A 315 6.47 -16.47 6.23
C ASP A 315 7.74 -15.93 5.58
N PHE A 316 8.16 -16.53 4.46
CA PHE A 316 9.43 -16.24 3.81
C PHE A 316 9.59 -14.77 3.39
N ALA A 317 8.49 -14.09 3.05
CA ALA A 317 8.54 -12.72 2.55
C ALA A 317 8.77 -11.73 3.70
N THR A 318 8.11 -11.93 4.84
CA THR A 318 8.22 -11.02 6.00
C THR A 318 9.40 -11.37 6.93
N SER A 319 9.76 -12.64 7.04
CA SER A 319 10.86 -13.13 7.87
C SER A 319 12.24 -13.04 7.20
N LYS A 320 12.30 -12.82 5.88
CA LYS A 320 13.53 -12.69 5.09
C LYS A 320 14.56 -13.82 5.29
N VAL A 321 14.10 -15.05 5.52
CA VAL A 321 14.94 -16.23 5.86
C VAL A 321 16.06 -16.51 4.84
N VAL A 322 15.98 -15.95 3.62
CA VAL A 322 16.93 -16.22 2.51
C VAL A 322 17.75 -14.99 2.10
N ALA A 323 17.42 -13.78 2.55
CA ALA A 323 18.07 -12.55 2.11
C ALA A 323 18.37 -11.64 3.31
N GLY A 324 19.63 -11.22 3.46
CA GLY A 324 20.07 -10.39 4.59
C GLY A 324 19.15 -9.19 4.83
N HIS A 325 18.87 -8.89 6.10
CA HIS A 325 17.91 -7.86 6.52
C HIS A 325 18.19 -6.47 5.91
N GLU A 326 19.44 -6.20 5.53
CA GLU A 326 19.95 -4.91 5.04
C GLU A 326 19.59 -4.59 3.56
N PHE A 327 19.27 -5.58 2.72
CA PHE A 327 19.24 -5.36 1.25
C PHE A 327 17.85 -5.17 0.62
N TYR A 328 16.75 -5.21 1.39
CA TYR A 328 15.40 -5.33 0.80
C TYR A 328 14.29 -4.59 1.58
N GLY A 329 14.53 -3.40 2.11
CA GLY A 329 13.52 -2.61 2.86
C GLY A 329 13.03 -3.27 4.16
N ASP A 330 12.54 -2.52 5.13
CA ASP A 330 12.17 -3.12 6.43
C ASP A 330 10.79 -3.82 6.36
N THR A 331 10.74 -5.12 6.72
CA THR A 331 9.52 -5.96 6.79
C THR A 331 9.22 -6.45 8.20
N SER A 332 9.88 -5.88 9.21
CA SER A 332 9.91 -6.40 10.57
C SER A 332 8.55 -6.48 11.25
N LEU A 333 7.56 -5.66 10.84
CA LEU A 333 6.21 -5.71 11.41
C LEU A 333 5.50 -7.04 11.12
N GLY A 334 5.82 -7.70 10.00
CA GLY A 334 5.15 -8.92 9.57
C GLY A 334 5.69 -10.20 10.21
N GLY A 335 6.91 -10.19 10.74
CA GLY A 335 7.58 -11.43 11.16
C GLY A 335 8.58 -11.32 12.31
N ASN A 336 8.92 -10.12 12.81
CA ASN A 336 9.91 -9.95 13.87
C ASN A 336 9.24 -9.63 15.22
N LYS A 337 9.27 -10.60 16.14
CA LYS A 337 8.64 -10.48 17.47
C LYS A 337 9.20 -9.33 18.30
N CYS A 338 10.52 -9.22 18.41
CA CYS A 338 11.17 -8.17 19.20
C CYS A 338 10.83 -6.77 18.67
N TYR A 339 10.77 -6.63 17.33
CA TYR A 339 10.37 -5.39 16.69
C TYR A 339 8.91 -5.02 17.02
N ILE A 340 7.96 -5.96 16.88
CA ILE A 340 6.54 -5.72 17.19
C ILE A 340 6.33 -5.36 18.67
N GLU A 341 7.04 -6.03 19.58
CA GLU A 341 7.00 -5.72 21.01
C GLU A 341 7.53 -4.31 21.29
N SER A 342 8.63 -3.92 20.63
CA SER A 342 9.18 -2.56 20.71
C SER A 342 8.21 -1.53 20.13
N ALA A 343 7.58 -1.82 18.98
CA ALA A 343 6.52 -1.02 18.34
C ALA A 343 5.35 -0.77 19.27
N THR A 344 4.87 -1.83 19.90
CA THR A 344 3.76 -1.77 20.86
C THR A 344 4.14 -0.88 22.04
N ALA A 345 5.32 -1.10 22.64
CA ALA A 345 5.76 -0.35 23.81
C ALA A 345 6.02 1.14 23.52
N ASN A 346 6.48 1.50 22.33
CA ASN A 346 6.75 2.89 21.97
C ASN A 346 5.47 3.63 21.55
N LEU A 347 4.57 3.01 20.77
CA LEU A 347 3.24 3.59 20.49
C LEU A 347 2.46 3.83 21.79
N TYR A 348 2.42 2.85 22.69
CA TYR A 348 1.73 2.98 23.98
C TYR A 348 2.27 4.12 24.85
N ARG A 349 3.59 4.38 24.79
CA ARG A 349 4.22 5.48 25.55
C ARG A 349 3.97 6.85 24.93
N LYS A 350 3.89 6.94 23.61
CA LYS A 350 3.72 8.22 22.90
C LYS A 350 2.27 8.65 22.82
N GLU A 351 1.36 7.72 22.51
CA GLU A 351 -0.02 8.04 22.13
C GLU A 351 -1.01 7.09 22.81
N SER A 352 -1.71 7.58 23.83
CA SER A 352 -2.64 6.77 24.63
C SER A 352 -3.89 6.31 23.87
N ASN A 353 -4.22 6.98 22.77
CA ASN A 353 -5.35 6.65 21.87
C ASN A 353 -4.99 5.58 20.82
N ILE A 354 -3.70 5.23 20.67
CA ILE A 354 -3.22 4.22 19.72
C ILE A 354 -2.99 2.89 20.43
N ARG A 355 -3.53 1.83 19.86
CA ARG A 355 -3.33 0.47 20.33
C ARG A 355 -2.85 -0.44 19.21
N LEU A 356 -1.64 -0.99 19.37
CA LEU A 356 -1.13 -2.06 18.53
C LEU A 356 -1.48 -3.42 19.16
N GLN A 357 -2.06 -4.32 18.38
CA GLN A 357 -2.38 -5.69 18.77
C GLN A 357 -1.84 -6.67 17.71
N THR A 358 -1.51 -7.89 18.13
CA THR A 358 -0.90 -8.87 17.23
C THR A 358 -1.55 -10.23 17.34
N LEU A 359 -1.91 -10.79 16.20
CA LEU A 359 -2.27 -12.19 16.02
C LEU A 359 -1.07 -12.91 15.40
N TRP A 360 -0.63 -14.00 16.01
CA TRP A 360 0.56 -14.74 15.58
C TRP A 360 0.15 -16.01 14.83
N PHE A 361 0.30 -16.02 13.52
CA PHE A 361 0.09 -17.23 12.73
C PHE A 361 1.24 -18.22 12.95
N HIS A 362 0.91 -19.51 13.08
CA HIS A 362 1.86 -20.56 13.50
C HIS A 362 2.37 -21.42 12.33
N LYS A 363 1.64 -21.39 11.21
CA LYS A 363 1.95 -22.10 9.96
C LYS A 363 1.72 -21.16 8.78
N GLY A 364 2.27 -21.53 7.63
CA GLY A 364 2.31 -20.69 6.43
C GLY A 364 3.76 -20.36 6.10
N ARG A 365 4.35 -21.16 5.22
CA ARG A 365 5.54 -20.74 4.47
C ARG A 365 5.16 -19.93 3.24
N TYR A 366 3.87 -19.84 2.93
CA TYR A 366 3.35 -19.12 1.78
C TYR A 366 2.85 -17.75 2.25
N HIS A 367 2.98 -16.78 1.35
CA HIS A 367 2.71 -15.36 1.59
C HIS A 367 1.46 -14.92 0.81
N GLY A 368 0.50 -15.81 0.57
CA GLY A 368 -0.79 -15.45 -0.03
C GLY A 368 -1.80 -15.13 1.06
N LEU A 369 -2.70 -14.15 0.82
CA LEU A 369 -3.75 -13.80 1.78
C LEU A 369 -4.59 -15.03 2.15
N LEU A 370 -4.97 -15.84 1.15
CA LEU A 370 -5.80 -17.04 1.35
C LEU A 370 -5.10 -18.11 2.20
N ASP A 371 -3.76 -18.16 2.22
CA ASP A 371 -3.02 -19.08 3.08
C ASP A 371 -3.24 -18.76 4.57
N TYR A 372 -3.52 -17.50 4.91
CA TYR A 372 -3.88 -17.11 6.28
C TYR A 372 -5.30 -17.55 6.66
N PHE A 373 -6.17 -17.79 5.67
CA PHE A 373 -7.54 -18.29 5.85
C PHE A 373 -7.67 -19.81 5.82
N ASP A 374 -6.60 -20.55 5.49
CA ASP A 374 -6.64 -22.00 5.56
C ASP A 374 -6.67 -22.52 7.01
N GLN A 375 -7.86 -22.95 7.43
CA GLN A 375 -8.11 -23.51 8.76
C GLN A 375 -7.36 -24.81 9.04
N LYS A 376 -6.92 -25.55 8.01
CA LYS A 376 -6.13 -26.78 8.21
C LYS A 376 -4.72 -26.45 8.71
N THR A 377 -4.21 -25.28 8.34
CA THR A 377 -2.85 -24.88 8.68
C THR A 377 -2.82 -23.95 9.90
N ASN A 378 -3.79 -23.06 10.06
CA ASN A 378 -3.78 -22.06 11.15
C ASN A 378 -4.71 -22.42 12.32
N LYS A 379 -4.10 -22.61 13.51
CA LYS A 379 -4.85 -22.77 14.77
C LYS A 379 -5.56 -21.48 15.17
N GLN A 380 -4.96 -20.33 14.86
CA GLN A 380 -5.56 -19.02 15.09
C GLN A 380 -6.39 -18.62 13.87
N LYS A 381 -7.66 -18.26 14.10
CA LYS A 381 -8.60 -17.89 13.04
C LYS A 381 -8.35 -16.44 12.60
N PRO A 382 -8.06 -16.14 11.32
CA PRO A 382 -7.92 -14.76 10.84
C PRO A 382 -9.18 -13.91 11.04
N GLU A 383 -10.35 -14.55 11.17
CA GLU A 383 -11.59 -13.90 11.61
C GLU A 383 -11.41 -13.14 12.95
N CYS A 384 -10.45 -13.52 13.79
CA CYS A 384 -10.13 -12.80 15.02
C CYS A 384 -9.68 -11.36 14.74
N MET A 385 -8.94 -11.14 13.65
CA MET A 385 -8.52 -9.80 13.22
C MET A 385 -9.72 -8.98 12.72
N LEU A 386 -10.58 -9.58 11.89
CA LEU A 386 -11.80 -8.93 11.40
C LEU A 386 -12.75 -8.57 12.57
N TRP A 387 -12.86 -9.46 13.56
CA TRP A 387 -13.62 -9.18 14.78
C TRP A 387 -13.01 -8.03 15.57
N ALA A 388 -11.69 -8.04 15.80
CA ALA A 388 -11.01 -6.96 16.52
C ALA A 388 -11.11 -5.61 15.80
N ALA A 389 -11.18 -5.61 14.47
CA ALA A 389 -11.43 -4.44 13.61
C ALA A 389 -12.92 -4.03 13.55
N SER A 390 -13.78 -4.71 14.32
CA SER A 390 -15.22 -4.47 14.36
C SER A 390 -15.92 -4.69 13.01
N LEU A 391 -15.47 -5.65 12.19
CA LEU A 391 -16.09 -5.99 10.90
C LEU A 391 -17.02 -7.22 10.95
N ILE A 392 -16.85 -8.05 11.98
CA ILE A 392 -17.76 -9.17 12.28
C ILE A 392 -18.25 -9.07 13.72
N THR A 393 -19.43 -9.62 13.99
CA THR A 393 -20.13 -9.47 15.27
C THR A 393 -19.66 -10.52 16.27
N THR A 394 -19.49 -11.76 15.82
CA THR A 394 -19.20 -12.90 16.69
C THR A 394 -17.71 -13.02 16.93
N LYS A 395 -17.30 -13.00 18.21
CA LYS A 395 -15.91 -13.23 18.60
C LYS A 395 -15.52 -14.68 18.31
N PRO A 396 -14.50 -14.95 17.47
CA PRO A 396 -14.05 -16.31 17.24
C PRO A 396 -13.54 -16.98 18.52
N HIS A 397 -13.78 -18.30 18.65
CA HIS A 397 -13.20 -19.11 19.72
C HIS A 397 -11.67 -18.91 19.78
N GLU A 398 -11.10 -18.84 20.99
CA GLU A 398 -9.65 -18.60 21.24
C GLU A 398 -9.10 -17.24 20.75
N CYS A 399 -9.93 -16.31 20.29
CA CYS A 399 -9.46 -14.98 19.91
C CYS A 399 -8.99 -14.18 21.14
N ASN A 400 -7.69 -13.87 21.19
CA ASN A 400 -7.05 -13.12 22.27
C ASN A 400 -6.95 -11.60 22.02
N LEU A 401 -7.29 -11.17 20.80
CA LEU A 401 -7.41 -9.74 20.48
C LEU A 401 -8.58 -9.13 21.27
N LYS A 402 -8.65 -7.80 21.29
CA LYS A 402 -9.77 -7.06 21.88
C LYS A 402 -10.29 -6.05 20.86
N GLN A 403 -11.61 -5.95 20.73
CA GLN A 403 -12.22 -4.79 20.10
C GLN A 403 -11.93 -3.54 20.93
N VAL A 404 -11.61 -2.46 20.23
CA VAL A 404 -11.61 -1.14 20.84
C VAL A 404 -13.06 -0.67 20.82
N LYS A 405 -13.72 -0.66 22.00
CA LYS A 405 -15.12 -0.22 22.09
C LYS A 405 -15.23 1.20 21.59
N LEU A 406 -16.01 1.44 20.55
CA LEU A 406 -16.41 2.79 20.17
C LEU A 406 -17.19 3.38 21.35
N ILE A 407 -16.79 4.56 21.83
CA ILE A 407 -17.67 5.28 22.75
C ILE A 407 -18.80 5.74 21.85
N ASN A 408 -20.02 5.24 22.09
CA ASN A 408 -21.22 5.75 21.42
C ASN A 408 -21.42 7.20 21.88
N THR A 409 -20.70 8.13 21.27
CA THR A 409 -21.14 9.52 21.18
C THR A 409 -22.37 9.48 20.31
N ARG A 410 -23.55 9.38 20.95
CA ARG A 410 -24.83 9.53 20.26
C ARG A 410 -24.69 10.76 19.36
N MET A 411 -24.76 10.57 18.04
CA MET A 411 -24.91 11.72 17.15
C MET A 411 -26.12 12.49 17.68
N PRO A 412 -25.99 13.80 17.96
CA PRO A 412 -27.15 14.59 18.30
C PRO A 412 -28.14 14.43 17.14
N GLN A 413 -29.35 13.93 17.43
CA GLN A 413 -30.42 13.92 16.45
C GLN A 413 -30.53 15.37 15.95
N ALA A 414 -30.30 15.56 14.65
CA ALA A 414 -30.54 16.84 14.01
C ALA A 414 -31.99 17.23 14.32
N LYS A 415 -32.17 18.36 15.02
CA LYS A 415 -33.48 18.92 15.37
C LYS A 415 -34.04 19.69 14.20
#